data_AF-A0A1G9Z1H3-F1
#
_entry.id   AF-A0A1G9Z1H3-F1
#
_cell.length_a   1.000
_cell.length_b   1.000
_cell.length_c   1.000
_cell.angle_alpha   90.00
_cell.angle_beta   90.00
_cell.angle_gamma   90.00
#
_symmetry.space_group_name_H-M   'P 1'
#
loop_
_entity.id
_entity.type
_entity.pdbx_description
1 polymer ?
#
loop_
_entity_poly.entity_id
_entity_poly.type
_entity_poly.pdbx_seq_one_letter_code
_entity_poly.pdbx_strand_id
1 'polypeptide(L)'
;MISQFANLNWISVLLAFVAYFFLGALWFTLLFNKQYKISLGRDHETLPNKTIFIAGPALCTLVITIVTAVLIYALNIQSFGAALELSLIVGVGYLFANTVNIAINPNIPRPILYGIISGTYHLVGILIAGIILIAMK
;
A
#
# COMPACT_ATOMS: atom_id res chain seq x y z
N MET A 1 9.46 19.28 -7.51
CA MET A 1 8.98 17.93 -7.11
C MET A 1 9.14 16.92 -8.23
N ILE A 2 8.49 17.11 -9.39
CA ILE A 2 8.61 16.17 -10.55
C ILE A 2 10.05 16.01 -11.05
N SER A 3 10.91 17.02 -10.92
CA SER A 3 12.34 16.90 -11.25
C SER A 3 13.09 15.84 -10.43
N GLN A 4 12.57 15.42 -9.26
CA GLN A 4 13.24 14.46 -8.40
C GLN A 4 13.28 13.04 -8.96
N PHE A 5 12.47 12.72 -9.98
CA PHE A 5 12.53 11.41 -10.65
C PHE A 5 13.93 11.05 -11.14
N ALA A 6 14.72 12.04 -11.58
CA ALA A 6 16.10 11.84 -12.03
C ALA A 6 17.09 11.55 -10.89
N ASN A 7 16.73 11.86 -9.65
CA ASN A 7 17.60 11.77 -8.47
C ASN A 7 17.30 10.55 -7.59
N LEU A 8 16.23 9.80 -7.89
CA LEU A 8 15.82 8.67 -7.06
C LEU A 8 16.87 7.55 -7.12
N ASN A 9 17.18 6.96 -5.96
CA ASN A 9 17.79 5.65 -5.92
C ASN A 9 16.78 4.58 -6.37
N TRP A 10 16.85 4.18 -7.64
CA TRP A 10 15.92 3.21 -8.22
C TRP A 10 16.02 1.80 -7.63
N ILE A 11 17.16 1.42 -7.05
CA ILE A 11 17.31 0.15 -6.33
C ILE A 11 16.47 0.20 -5.05
N SER A 12 16.55 1.31 -4.31
CA SER A 12 15.73 1.55 -3.12
C SER A 12 14.23 1.50 -3.45
N VAL A 13 13.82 2.17 -4.53
CA VAL A 13 12.43 2.13 -5.02
C VAL A 13 11.98 0.70 -5.34
N LEU A 14 12.80 -0.07 -6.05
CA LEU A 14 12.48 -1.45 -6.41
C LEU A 14 12.32 -2.34 -5.17
N LEU A 15 13.21 -2.24 -4.19
CA LEU A 15 13.13 -3.02 -2.96
C LEU A 15 11.93 -2.65 -2.10
N ALA A 16 11.63 -1.35 -1.98
CA ALA A 16 10.45 -0.86 -1.29
C ALA A 16 9.16 -1.35 -1.96
N PHE A 17 9.10 -1.32 -3.30
CA PHE A 17 7.99 -1.86 -4.07
C PHE A 17 7.82 -3.36 -3.86
N VAL A 18 8.89 -4.14 -3.96
CA VAL A 18 8.85 -5.60 -3.76
C VAL A 18 8.34 -5.91 -2.36
N ALA A 19 8.88 -5.26 -1.31
CA ALA A 19 8.43 -5.48 0.06
C ALA A 19 6.93 -5.17 0.24
N TYR A 20 6.45 -4.05 -0.32
CA TYR A 20 5.06 -3.66 -0.24
C TYR A 20 4.15 -4.61 -1.04
N PHE A 21 4.50 -4.95 -2.27
CA PHE A 21 3.69 -5.83 -3.11
C PHE A 21 3.59 -7.24 -2.53
N PHE A 22 4.71 -7.82 -2.08
CA PHE A 22 4.70 -9.14 -1.45
C PHE A 22 3.99 -9.15 -0.10
N LEU A 23 4.01 -8.04 0.65
CA LEU A 23 3.15 -7.89 1.82
C LEU A 23 1.69 -8.09 1.43
N GLY A 24 1.23 -7.53 0.31
CA GLY A 24 -0.14 -7.72 -0.18
C GLY A 24 -0.46 -9.19 -0.44
N ALA A 25 0.44 -9.91 -1.13
CA ALA A 25 0.29 -11.34 -1.34
C ALA A 25 0.16 -12.10 0.00
N LEU A 26 1.06 -11.85 0.95
CA LEU A 26 1.03 -12.47 2.27
C LEU A 26 -0.25 -12.12 3.07
N TRP A 27 -0.66 -10.84 3.01
CA TRP A 27 -1.78 -10.30 3.75
C TRP A 27 -3.11 -10.93 3.34
N PHE A 28 -3.38 -10.97 2.03
CA PHE A 28 -4.68 -11.43 1.51
C PHE A 28 -4.75 -12.93 1.26
N THR A 29 -3.62 -13.63 1.14
CA THR A 29 -3.63 -15.09 0.90
C THR A 29 -3.38 -15.92 2.16
N LEU A 30 -2.66 -15.38 3.15
CA LEU A 30 -2.30 -16.09 4.38
C LEU A 30 -2.88 -15.44 5.64
N LEU A 31 -2.50 -14.19 5.94
CA LEU A 31 -2.74 -13.59 7.25
C LEU A 31 -4.22 -13.25 7.51
N PHE A 32 -4.87 -12.65 6.52
CA PHE A 32 -6.25 -12.14 6.63
C PHE A 32 -7.17 -12.69 5.53
N ASN A 33 -6.81 -13.82 4.92
CA ASN A 33 -7.57 -14.44 3.83
C ASN A 33 -9.04 -14.66 4.20
N LYS A 34 -9.30 -15.28 5.36
CA LYS A 34 -10.67 -15.55 5.83
C LYS A 34 -11.46 -14.26 6.04
N GLN A 35 -10.87 -13.29 6.73
CA GLN A 35 -11.53 -12.01 7.06
C GLN A 35 -11.79 -11.19 5.80
N TYR A 36 -10.88 -11.22 4.82
CA TYR A 36 -11.06 -10.58 3.52
C TYR A 36 -12.19 -11.22 2.72
N LYS A 37 -12.27 -12.55 2.67
CA LYS A 37 -13.41 -13.24 2.04
C LYS A 37 -14.74 -12.91 2.73
N ILE A 38 -14.77 -12.91 4.06
CA ILE A 38 -15.95 -12.51 4.85
C ILE A 38 -16.36 -11.08 4.52
N SER A 39 -15.40 -10.15 4.36
CA SER A 39 -15.72 -8.75 4.08
C SER A 39 -16.38 -8.56 2.71
N LEU A 40 -16.07 -9.46 1.78
CA LEU A 40 -16.66 -9.56 0.44
C LEU A 40 -17.96 -10.39 0.40
N GLY A 41 -18.38 -11.02 1.51
CA GLY A 41 -19.52 -11.94 1.52
C GLY A 41 -19.27 -13.25 0.77
N ARG A 42 -18.01 -13.71 0.73
CA ARG A 42 -17.52 -14.86 -0.07
C ARG A 42 -16.70 -15.84 0.77
N ASP A 43 -17.03 -15.97 2.04
CA ASP A 43 -16.31 -16.79 3.03
C ASP A 43 -16.24 -18.29 2.69
N HIS A 44 -17.17 -18.77 1.87
CA HIS A 44 -17.22 -20.15 1.39
C HIS A 44 -16.80 -20.32 -0.08
N GLU A 45 -16.31 -19.26 -0.72
CA GLU A 45 -15.95 -19.29 -2.14
C GLU A 45 -14.43 -19.27 -2.35
N THR A 46 -14.01 -19.82 -3.47
CA THR A 46 -12.69 -19.55 -4.04
C THR A 46 -12.76 -18.26 -4.83
N LEU A 47 -11.99 -17.26 -4.43
CA LEU A 47 -11.93 -15.98 -5.14
C LEU A 47 -11.32 -16.19 -6.53
N PRO A 48 -11.79 -15.46 -7.55
CA PRO A 48 -11.27 -15.58 -8.91
C PRO A 48 -9.80 -15.16 -8.97
N ASN A 49 -8.97 -15.98 -9.61
CA ASN A 49 -7.55 -15.68 -9.83
C ASN A 49 -7.32 -15.22 -11.28
N LYS A 50 -7.62 -13.96 -11.55
CA LYS A 50 -7.38 -13.30 -12.85
C LYS A 50 -6.16 -12.40 -12.76
N THR A 51 -5.43 -12.24 -13.86
CA THR A 51 -4.19 -11.43 -13.94
C THR A 51 -4.36 -10.02 -13.37
N ILE A 52 -5.51 -9.38 -13.58
CA ILE A 52 -5.78 -8.03 -13.07
C ILE A 52 -5.75 -7.93 -11.54
N PHE A 53 -6.08 -9.01 -10.82
CA PHE A 53 -6.04 -9.04 -9.35
C PHE A 53 -4.62 -9.20 -8.79
N ILE A 54 -3.63 -9.40 -9.66
CA ILE A 54 -2.21 -9.46 -9.30
C ILE A 54 -1.48 -8.25 -9.88
N ALA A 55 -1.57 -8.05 -11.20
CA ALA A 55 -0.90 -6.97 -11.92
C ALA A 55 -1.45 -5.58 -11.58
N GLY A 56 -2.76 -5.47 -11.31
CA GLY A 56 -3.38 -4.21 -10.90
C GLY A 56 -2.79 -3.69 -9.57
N PRO A 57 -2.89 -4.46 -8.47
CA PRO A 57 -2.25 -4.10 -7.21
C PRO A 57 -0.74 -3.88 -7.32
N ALA A 58 -0.02 -4.66 -8.13
CA ALA A 58 1.41 -4.44 -8.39
C ALA A 58 1.67 -3.05 -8.99
N LEU A 59 0.95 -2.67 -10.04
CA LEU A 59 1.12 -1.36 -10.68
C LEU A 59 0.74 -0.22 -9.72
N CYS A 60 -0.36 -0.35 -8.98
CA CYS A 60 -0.77 0.66 -8.01
C CYS A 60 0.27 0.84 -6.90
N THR A 61 0.78 -0.26 -6.32
CA THR A 61 1.80 -0.18 -5.27
C THR A 61 3.13 0.36 -5.78
N LEU A 62 3.51 0.07 -7.03
CA LEU A 62 4.68 0.68 -7.67
C LEU A 62 4.53 2.20 -7.78
N VAL A 63 3.39 2.68 -8.30
CA VAL A 63 3.11 4.12 -8.42
C VAL A 63 3.13 4.80 -7.05
N ILE A 64 2.47 4.21 -6.05
CA ILE A 64 2.49 4.74 -4.67
C ILE A 64 3.92 4.84 -4.15
N THR A 65 4.73 3.79 -4.33
CA THR A 65 6.13 3.75 -3.86
C THR A 65 6.99 4.84 -4.52
N ILE A 66 6.88 5.00 -5.84
CA ILE A 66 7.61 6.03 -6.59
C ILE A 66 7.22 7.42 -6.10
N VAL A 67 5.93 7.70 -5.93
CA VAL A 67 5.45 8.99 -5.44
C VAL A 67 5.98 9.26 -4.03
N THR A 68 5.96 8.28 -3.13
CA THR A 68 6.52 8.42 -1.78
C THR A 68 8.03 8.69 -1.81
N ALA A 69 8.78 8.03 -2.70
CA ALA A 69 10.19 8.33 -2.90
C ALA A 69 10.39 9.79 -3.37
N VAL A 70 9.62 10.24 -4.35
CA VAL A 70 9.64 11.64 -4.81
C VAL A 70 9.36 12.62 -3.66
N LEU A 71 8.40 12.32 -2.79
CA LEU A 71 8.10 13.13 -1.61
C LEU A 71 9.28 13.18 -0.62
N ILE A 72 9.91 12.03 -0.33
CA ILE A 72 11.09 11.95 0.54
C ILE A 72 12.24 12.83 0.03
N TYR A 73 12.51 12.83 -1.28
CA TYR A 73 13.55 13.69 -1.87
C TYR A 73 13.11 15.15 -1.91
N ALA A 74 11.88 15.43 -2.35
CA ALA A 74 11.38 16.79 -2.51
C ALA A 74 11.23 17.56 -1.19
N LEU A 75 10.83 16.87 -0.12
CA LEU A 75 10.72 17.45 1.23
C LEU A 75 12.04 17.42 2.00
N ASN A 76 13.13 16.97 1.36
CA ASN A 76 14.44 16.82 1.97
C ASN A 76 14.40 16.01 3.29
N ILE A 77 13.66 14.91 3.31
CA ILE A 77 13.57 14.01 4.47
C ILE A 77 14.91 13.30 4.65
N GLN A 78 15.53 13.39 5.83
CA GLN A 78 16.87 12.85 6.12
C GLN A 78 16.90 11.89 7.33
N SER A 79 15.75 11.59 7.95
CA SER A 79 15.69 10.74 9.14
C SER A 79 14.57 9.71 9.05
N PHE A 80 14.75 8.58 9.73
CA PHE A 80 13.73 7.54 9.85
C PHE A 80 12.44 8.07 10.49
N GLY A 81 12.54 8.92 11.52
CA GLY A 81 11.38 9.51 12.18
C GLY A 81 10.53 10.34 11.23
N ALA A 82 11.16 11.23 10.44
CA ALA A 82 10.43 12.07 9.49
C ALA A 82 9.87 11.26 8.30
N ALA A 83 10.56 10.19 7.87
CA ALA A 83 10.03 9.27 6.86
C ALA A 83 8.81 8.49 7.36
N LEU A 84 8.83 8.02 8.61
CA LEU A 84 7.68 7.38 9.25
C LEU A 84 6.51 8.34 9.42
N GLU A 85 6.76 9.58 9.84
CA GLU A 85 5.73 10.62 9.94
C GLU A 85 5.07 10.88 8.58
N LEU A 86 5.87 11.07 7.52
CA LEU A 86 5.35 11.21 6.15
C LEU A 86 4.52 10.00 5.73
N SER A 87 5.03 8.79 5.92
CA SER A 87 4.33 7.54 5.59
C SER A 87 3.04 7.37 6.40
N LEU A 88 3.00 7.82 7.66
CA LEU A 88 1.80 7.78 8.50
C LEU A 88 0.75 8.76 7.99
N ILE A 89 1.15 10.01 7.69
CA ILE A 89 0.24 11.05 7.18
C ILE A 89 -0.35 10.61 5.83
N VAL A 90 0.49 10.18 4.88
CA VAL A 90 0.03 9.70 3.56
C VAL A 90 -0.76 8.40 3.69
N GLY A 91 -0.28 7.47 4.52
CA GLY A 91 -0.91 6.17 4.74
C GLY A 91 -2.30 6.28 5.34
N VAL A 92 -2.49 7.12 6.37
CA VAL A 92 -3.81 7.33 6.98
C VAL A 92 -4.68 8.21 6.10
N GLY A 93 -4.16 9.38 5.71
CA GLY A 93 -4.95 10.44 5.06
C GLY A 93 -5.34 10.12 3.62
N TYR A 94 -4.45 9.49 2.85
CA TYR A 94 -4.72 9.18 1.45
C TYR A 94 -5.00 7.71 1.19
N LEU A 95 -4.26 6.78 1.79
CA LEU A 95 -4.42 5.36 1.45
C LEU A 95 -5.57 4.70 2.23
N PHE A 96 -5.51 4.73 3.56
CA PHE A 96 -6.52 4.13 4.44
C PHE A 96 -7.87 4.80 4.25
N ALA A 97 -7.95 6.13 4.38
CA ALA A 97 -9.21 6.86 4.27
C ALA A 97 -9.89 6.67 2.90
N ASN A 98 -9.12 6.72 1.80
CA ASN A 98 -9.66 6.49 0.46
C ASN A 98 -10.12 5.04 0.28
N THR A 99 -9.39 4.07 0.84
CA THR A 99 -9.79 2.65 0.82
C THR A 99 -11.12 2.45 1.54
N VAL A 100 -11.30 3.07 2.71
CA VAL A 100 -12.57 3.02 3.46
C VAL A 100 -13.69 3.70 2.66
N ASN A 101 -13.43 4.86 2.05
CA ASN A 101 -14.41 5.55 1.21
C ASN A 101 -14.88 4.65 0.04
N ILE A 102 -13.94 4.10 -0.73
CA ILE A 102 -14.23 3.13 -1.81
C ILE A 102 -15.01 1.93 -1.27
N ALA A 103 -14.69 1.49 -0.05
CA ALA A 103 -15.35 0.36 0.56
C ALA A 103 -16.81 0.62 0.92
N ILE A 104 -17.20 1.88 1.20
CA ILE A 104 -18.59 2.32 1.42
C ILE A 104 -19.34 2.37 0.07
N ASN A 105 -19.19 1.31 -0.71
CA ASN A 105 -19.91 1.04 -1.95
C ASN A 105 -21.05 0.06 -1.62
N PRO A 106 -22.26 0.25 -2.17
CA PRO A 106 -23.40 -0.65 -1.93
C PRO A 106 -23.14 -2.12 -2.32
N ASN A 107 -22.11 -2.40 -3.12
CA ASN A 107 -21.74 -3.75 -3.53
C ASN A 107 -20.74 -4.45 -2.59
N ILE A 108 -20.22 -3.78 -1.56
CA ILE A 108 -19.36 -4.41 -0.55
C ILE A 108 -20.22 -4.76 0.68
N PRO A 109 -20.45 -6.06 0.99
CA PRO A 109 -21.39 -6.45 2.05
C PRO A 109 -20.98 -6.00 3.46
N ARG A 110 -19.67 -5.95 3.75
CA ARG A 110 -19.15 -5.48 5.05
C ARG A 110 -18.12 -4.38 4.83
N PRO A 111 -18.57 -3.16 4.49
CA PRO A 111 -17.70 -2.09 4.00
C PRO A 111 -16.64 -1.67 5.03
N ILE A 112 -17.01 -1.58 6.31
CA ILE A 112 -16.09 -1.22 7.39
C ILE A 112 -15.01 -2.29 7.59
N LEU A 113 -15.38 -3.58 7.56
CA LEU A 113 -14.43 -4.68 7.69
C LEU A 113 -13.45 -4.71 6.49
N TYR A 114 -13.96 -4.51 5.28
CA TYR A 114 -13.13 -4.43 4.08
C TYR A 114 -12.16 -3.24 4.18
N GLY A 115 -12.66 -2.08 4.59
CA GLY A 115 -11.89 -0.86 4.76
C GLY A 115 -10.78 -1.02 5.79
N ILE A 116 -11.06 -1.63 6.94
CA ILE A 116 -10.04 -1.93 7.95
C ILE A 116 -8.97 -2.88 7.39
N ILE A 117 -9.36 -4.02 6.82
CA ILE A 117 -8.38 -5.02 6.34
C ILE A 117 -7.51 -4.45 5.22
N SER A 118 -8.13 -3.84 4.22
CA SER A 118 -7.44 -3.38 3.00
C SER A 118 -6.72 -2.05 3.24
N GLY A 119 -7.32 -1.15 4.02
CA GLY A 119 -6.69 0.11 4.39
C GLY A 119 -5.48 -0.10 5.30
N THR A 120 -5.59 -0.98 6.30
CA THR A 120 -4.44 -1.28 7.20
C THR A 120 -3.31 -1.96 6.44
N TYR A 121 -3.61 -2.83 5.47
CA TYR A 121 -2.59 -3.36 4.55
C TYR A 121 -1.79 -2.22 3.90
N HIS A 122 -2.48 -1.24 3.31
CA HIS A 122 -1.80 -0.13 2.66
C HIS A 122 -1.01 0.75 3.65
N LEU A 123 -1.54 0.95 4.86
CA LEU A 123 -0.86 1.69 5.92
C LEU A 123 0.44 1.00 6.35
N VAL A 124 0.39 -0.31 6.62
CA VAL A 124 1.59 -1.08 7.00
C VAL A 124 2.59 -1.11 5.85
N GLY A 125 2.11 -1.36 4.63
CA GLY A 125 2.96 -1.42 3.45
C GLY A 125 3.68 -0.10 3.15
N ILE A 126 3.01 1.05 3.28
CA ILE A 126 3.66 2.36 3.05
C ILE A 126 4.63 2.75 4.16
N LEU A 127 4.42 2.29 5.40
CA LEU A 127 5.38 2.46 6.49
C LEU A 127 6.66 1.65 6.19
N ILE A 128 6.53 0.39 5.77
CA ILE A 128 7.67 -0.46 5.37
C ILE A 128 8.40 0.17 4.17
N ALA A 129 7.66 0.59 3.15
CA ALA A 129 8.24 1.23 1.97
C ALA A 129 8.99 2.51 2.35
N GLY A 130 8.43 3.36 3.22
CA GLY A 130 9.08 4.58 3.70
C GLY A 130 10.39 4.32 4.42
N ILE A 131 10.45 3.29 5.27
CA ILE A 131 11.68 2.86 5.97
C ILE A 131 12.75 2.43 4.97
N ILE A 132 12.40 1.58 4.00
CA ILE A 132 13.36 1.10 2.99
C ILE A 132 13.87 2.28 2.16
N LEU A 133 12.96 3.16 1.73
CA LEU A 133 13.30 4.33 0.93
C LEU A 133 14.30 5.25 1.63
N ILE A 134 14.11 5.55 2.92
CA ILE A 134 15.03 6.42 3.66
C ILE A 134 16.33 5.71 4.05
N ALA A 135 16.31 4.40 4.32
CA ALA A 135 17.50 3.64 4.66
C ALA A 135 18.54 3.59 3.53
N MET A 136 18.07 3.75 2.29
CA MET A 136 18.86 3.62 1.06
C MET A 136 18.76 4.86 0.15
N LYS A 137 18.40 6.01 0.71
CA LYS A 137 18.23 7.27 -0.04
C LYS A 137 19.53 7.75 -0.67
#